data_AF-A0A372QKK4-F1
#
_entry.id   AF-A0A372QKK4-F1
#
_cell.length_a   1.000
_cell.length_b   1.000
_cell.length_c   1.000
_cell.angle_alpha   90.00
_cell.angle_beta   90.00
_cell.angle_gamma   90.00
#
_symmetry.space_group_name_H-M   'P 1'
#
loop_
_entity.id
_entity.type
_entity.pdbx_description
1 polymer ?
#
loop_
_entity_poly.entity_id
_entity_poly.type
_entity_poly.pdbx_seq_one_letter_code
_entity_poly.pdbx_strand_id
1 'polypeptide(L)'
;MVLPDLTRSRQLQSLSLSDAELVEIRARQRTFEGAYWRTCLSSFGFALIILRIFEKDFYGIGLVFIAFGGAMLTISALRRRNNLDIFDKNKPFVTSGVYVVLTSVIALLTYLALLIMVFRLGEPKIKS
;
A
#
# COMPACT_ATOMS: atom_id res chain seq x y z
N MET A 1 -30.76 -10.59 8.09
CA MET A 1 -29.62 -9.84 8.66
C MET A 1 -28.65 -10.86 9.23
N VAL A 2 -27.66 -11.28 8.42
CA VAL A 2 -26.70 -12.34 8.78
C VAL A 2 -25.64 -11.69 9.68
N LEU A 3 -25.54 -12.11 10.95
CA LEU A 3 -24.45 -11.66 11.80
C LEU A 3 -23.11 -12.07 11.18
N PRO A 4 -22.09 -11.20 11.15
CA PRO A 4 -20.75 -11.62 10.79
C PRO A 4 -20.28 -12.66 11.80
N ASP A 5 -19.77 -13.78 11.29
CA ASP A 5 -19.23 -14.91 12.05
C ASP A 5 -17.99 -14.49 12.86
N LEU A 6 -18.24 -13.93 14.05
CA LEU A 6 -17.22 -13.58 15.06
C LEU A 6 -16.64 -14.82 15.75
N THR A 7 -17.20 -16.00 15.48
CA THR A 7 -16.80 -17.29 16.07
C THR A 7 -15.57 -17.86 15.37
N ARG A 8 -15.42 -17.67 14.05
CA ARG A 8 -14.26 -18.17 13.28
C ARG A 8 -12.93 -17.52 13.70
N SER A 9 -12.93 -16.22 14.01
CA SER A 9 -11.74 -15.50 14.49
C SER A 9 -11.31 -15.92 15.91
N ARG A 10 -12.28 -16.30 16.77
CA ARG A 10 -12.01 -16.81 18.12
C ARG A 10 -11.47 -18.26 18.08
N GLN A 11 -11.93 -19.09 17.16
CA GLN A 11 -11.39 -20.45 16.99
C GLN A 11 -9.95 -20.47 16.45
N LEU A 12 -9.54 -19.48 15.66
CA LEU A 12 -8.14 -19.31 15.24
C LEU A 12 -7.20 -18.96 16.40
N GLN A 13 -7.70 -18.36 17.49
CA GLN A 13 -6.90 -18.12 18.70
C GLN A 13 -6.72 -19.38 19.55
N SER A 14 -7.54 -20.41 19.35
CA SER A 14 -7.48 -21.67 20.10
C SER A 14 -6.68 -22.79 19.40
N LEU A 15 -6.26 -22.60 18.15
CA LEU A 15 -5.31 -23.48 17.48
C LEU A 15 -3.90 -23.02 17.85
N SER A 16 -3.18 -23.84 18.63
CA SER A 16 -1.73 -23.67 18.79
C SER A 16 -1.07 -23.74 17.41
N LEU A 17 -0.76 -22.59 16.83
CA LEU A 17 -0.03 -22.49 15.57
C LEU A 17 1.31 -23.21 15.72
N SER A 18 1.67 -24.02 14.73
CA SER A 18 3.01 -24.61 14.69
C SER A 18 4.05 -23.50 14.56
N ASP A 19 5.26 -23.72 15.10
CA ASP A 19 6.38 -22.79 14.94
C ASP A 19 6.66 -22.44 13.47
N ALA A 20 6.45 -23.40 12.56
CA ALA A 20 6.57 -23.20 11.13
C ALA A 20 5.53 -22.18 10.58
N GLU A 21 4.28 -22.26 11.03
CA GLU A 21 3.20 -21.35 10.63
C GLU A 21 3.45 -19.93 11.18
N LEU A 22 3.95 -19.82 12.42
CA LEU A 22 4.35 -18.54 13.01
C LEU A 22 5.50 -17.87 12.25
N VAL A 23 6.44 -18.64 11.71
CA VAL A 23 7.50 -18.10 10.84
C VAL A 23 6.91 -17.57 9.54
N GLU A 24 5.98 -18.31 8.91
CA GLU A 24 5.36 -17.90 7.64
C GLU A 24 4.55 -16.60 7.80
N ILE A 25 3.75 -16.49 8.86
CA ILE A 25 2.96 -15.29 9.16
C ILE A 25 3.88 -14.07 9.33
N ARG A 26 4.95 -14.21 10.13
CA ARG A 26 5.91 -13.13 10.36
C ARG A 26 6.65 -12.74 9.09
N ALA A 27 7.06 -13.72 8.29
CA ALA A 27 7.71 -13.47 7.00
C ALA A 27 6.79 -12.65 6.09
N ARG A 28 5.52 -13.04 5.98
CA ARG A 28 4.50 -12.31 5.19
C ARG A 28 4.26 -10.90 5.72
N GLN A 29 4.14 -10.74 7.04
CA GLN A 29 3.93 -9.43 7.67
C GLN A 29 5.09 -8.47 7.42
N ARG A 30 6.35 -8.93 7.47
CA ARG A 30 7.50 -8.04 7.23
C ARG A 30 7.69 -7.67 5.76
N THR A 31 7.41 -8.60 4.85
CA THR A 31 7.73 -8.46 3.42
C THR A 31 6.58 -7.85 2.62
N PHE A 32 5.35 -8.34 2.75
CA PHE A 32 4.23 -7.88 1.94
C PHE A 32 3.45 -6.79 2.66
N GLU A 33 2.78 -7.14 3.75
CA GLU A 33 1.91 -6.21 4.49
C GLU A 33 2.70 -4.99 4.97
N GLY A 34 3.86 -5.23 5.58
CA GLY A 34 4.74 -4.20 6.08
C GLY A 34 5.32 -3.30 4.99
N ALA A 35 5.55 -3.81 3.78
CA ALA A 35 5.99 -2.97 2.67
C ALA A 35 4.91 -1.98 2.25
N TYR A 36 3.66 -2.44 2.06
CA TYR A 36 2.56 -1.54 1.69
C TYR A 36 2.32 -0.45 2.73
N TRP A 37 2.32 -0.82 4.01
CA TRP A 37 2.13 0.14 5.10
C TRP A 37 3.26 1.15 5.23
N ARG A 38 4.53 0.70 5.17
CA ARG A 38 5.67 1.62 5.19
C ARG A 38 5.64 2.59 4.02
N THR A 39 5.40 2.10 2.80
CA THR A 39 5.34 2.96 1.61
C THR A 39 4.21 3.97 1.71
N CYS A 40 3.01 3.56 2.15
CA CYS A 40 1.88 4.46 2.37
C CYS A 40 2.23 5.58 3.36
N LEU A 41 2.76 5.20 4.53
CA LEU A 41 3.07 6.16 5.59
C LEU A 41 4.19 7.11 5.18
N SER A 42 5.24 6.62 4.52
CA SER A 42 6.31 7.44 3.96
C SER A 42 5.76 8.42 2.92
N SER A 43 4.88 7.96 2.03
CA SER A 43 4.30 8.81 0.97
C SER A 43 3.45 9.93 1.56
N PHE A 44 2.61 9.64 2.55
CA PHE A 44 1.85 10.67 3.26
C PHE A 44 2.76 11.63 4.03
N GLY A 45 3.81 11.12 4.69
CA GLY A 45 4.81 11.96 5.36
C GLY A 45 5.47 12.95 4.38
N PHE A 46 5.92 12.47 3.22
CA PHE A 46 6.49 13.32 2.18
C PHE A 46 5.48 14.32 1.62
N ALA A 47 4.23 13.91 1.38
CA ALA A 47 3.19 14.81 0.95
C ALA A 47 2.97 15.97 1.93
N LEU A 48 2.90 15.67 3.24
CA LEU A 48 2.74 16.68 4.27
C LEU A 48 3.94 17.64 4.31
N ILE A 49 5.16 17.12 4.20
CA ILE A 49 6.37 17.95 4.12
C ILE A 49 6.30 18.89 2.91
N ILE A 50 5.94 18.37 1.73
CA ILE A 50 5.84 19.16 0.50
C ILE A 50 4.79 20.26 0.66
N LEU A 51 3.58 19.90 1.10
CA LEU A 51 2.47 20.84 1.25
C LEU A 51 2.71 21.88 2.36
N ARG A 52 3.53 21.56 3.37
CA ARG A 52 3.75 22.43 4.52
C ARG A 52 4.96 23.35 4.38
N ILE A 53 6.03 22.89 3.73
CA ILE A 53 7.33 23.58 3.69
C ILE A 53 7.56 24.32 2.37
N PHE A 54 7.11 23.76 1.25
CA PHE A 54 7.43 24.30 -0.08
C PHE A 54 6.43 25.35 -0.55
N GLU A 55 6.83 26.13 -1.55
CA GLU A 55 5.98 27.11 -2.21
C GLU A 55 4.80 26.45 -2.96
N LYS A 56 3.78 27.25 -3.26
CA LYS A 56 2.52 26.78 -3.87
C LYS A 56 2.72 26.05 -5.21
N ASP A 57 3.79 26.36 -5.93
CA ASP A 57 4.13 25.71 -7.20
C ASP A 57 4.46 24.21 -7.03
N PHE A 58 4.84 23.77 -5.83
CA PHE A 58 5.14 22.36 -5.53
C PHE A 58 3.93 21.57 -5.00
N TYR A 59 2.78 22.20 -4.78
CA TYR A 59 1.63 21.53 -4.18
C TYR A 59 1.08 20.38 -5.05
N GLY A 60 1.20 20.51 -6.38
CA GLY A 60 0.87 19.43 -7.31
C GLY A 60 1.66 18.15 -7.03
N ILE A 61 2.96 18.28 -6.70
CA ILE A 61 3.82 17.15 -6.35
C ILE A 61 3.35 16.52 -5.04
N GLY A 62 3.01 17.33 -4.04
CA GLY A 62 2.45 16.85 -2.76
C GLY A 62 1.16 16.04 -2.95
N LEU A 63 0.25 16.50 -3.82
CA LEU A 63 -0.99 15.78 -4.15
C LEU A 63 -0.72 14.42 -4.83
N VAL A 64 0.30 14.33 -5.69
CA VAL A 64 0.72 13.06 -6.30
C VAL A 64 1.16 12.06 -5.22
N PHE A 65 1.92 12.50 -4.21
CA PHE A 65 2.29 11.65 -3.07
C PHE A 65 1.09 11.21 -2.21
N ILE A 66 0.07 12.06 -2.05
CA ILE A 66 -1.20 11.67 -1.39
C ILE A 66 -1.92 10.61 -2.21
N ALA A 67 -2.08 10.82 -3.50
CA ALA A 67 -2.75 9.87 -4.38
C ALA A 67 -2.02 8.51 -4.39
N PHE A 68 -0.69 8.52 -4.47
CA PHE A 68 0.12 7.30 -4.42
C PHE A 68 0.01 6.58 -3.07
N GLY A 69 0.13 7.31 -1.95
CA GLY A 69 -0.06 6.74 -0.61
C GLY A 69 -1.45 6.13 -0.42
N GLY A 70 -2.49 6.82 -0.90
CA GLY A 70 -3.87 6.34 -0.90
C GLY A 70 -4.04 5.07 -1.73
N ALA A 71 -3.48 5.02 -2.94
CA ALA A 71 -3.50 3.83 -3.77
C ALA A 71 -2.83 2.63 -3.08
N MET A 72 -1.66 2.84 -2.47
CA MET A 72 -0.97 1.79 -1.70
C MET A 72 -1.78 1.30 -0.50
N LEU A 73 -2.47 2.21 0.20
CA LEU A 73 -3.36 1.86 1.31
C LEU A 73 -4.56 1.02 0.82
N THR A 74 -5.18 1.42 -0.29
CA THR A 74 -6.30 0.69 -0.88
C THR A 74 -5.89 -0.72 -1.29
N ILE A 75 -4.73 -0.88 -1.94
CA ILE A 75 -4.20 -2.19 -2.33
C ILE A 75 -3.95 -3.07 -1.10
N SER A 76 -3.36 -2.50 -0.05
CA SER A 76 -3.15 -3.18 1.24
C SER A 76 -4.47 -3.68 1.83
N ALA A 77 -5.49 -2.82 1.89
CA ALA A 77 -6.81 -3.15 2.43
C ALA A 77 -7.54 -4.23 1.60
N LEU A 78 -7.53 -4.12 0.27
CA LEU A 78 -8.13 -5.09 -0.65
C LEU A 78 -7.46 -6.45 -0.52
N ARG A 79 -6.12 -6.47 -0.50
CA ARG A 79 -5.34 -7.69 -0.30
C ARG A 79 -5.63 -8.34 1.06
N ARG A 80 -5.73 -7.54 2.12
CA ARG A 80 -6.06 -8.03 3.45
C ARG A 80 -7.42 -8.71 3.48
N ARG A 81 -8.43 -8.12 2.80
CA ARG A 81 -9.77 -8.69 2.68
C ARG A 81 -9.79 -9.99 1.89
N ASN A 82 -9.03 -10.08 0.79
CA ASN A 82 -8.98 -11.29 -0.04
C ASN A 82 -8.22 -12.44 0.64
N ASN A 83 -7.32 -12.12 1.57
CA ASN A 83 -6.48 -13.09 2.28
C ASN A 83 -6.90 -13.28 3.74
N LEU A 84 -8.19 -13.25 4.07
CA LEU A 84 -8.67 -13.50 5.44
C LEU A 84 -8.61 -14.98 5.85
N ASP A 85 -8.76 -15.90 4.89
CA ASP A 85 -8.78 -17.36 5.11
C ASP A 85 -7.38 -17.99 4.95
N ILE A 86 -6.38 -17.49 5.67
CA ILE A 86 -4.96 -17.88 5.48
C ILE A 86 -4.70 -19.33 5.90
N PHE A 87 -5.47 -19.86 6.85
CA PHE A 87 -5.30 -21.20 7.43
C PHE A 87 -6.13 -22.28 6.74
N ASP A 88 -6.79 -21.96 5.62
CA ASP A 88 -7.52 -22.95 4.85
C ASP A 88 -6.56 -23.76 3.98
N LYS A 89 -6.15 -24.92 4.49
CA LYS A 89 -5.16 -25.83 3.89
C LYS A 89 -5.62 -26.42 2.55
N ASN A 90 -6.92 -26.33 2.24
CA ASN A 90 -7.51 -26.81 0.99
C ASN A 90 -7.44 -25.78 -0.15
N LYS A 91 -7.02 -24.54 0.14
CA LYS A 91 -6.84 -23.52 -0.90
C LYS A 91 -5.48 -23.71 -1.59
N PRO A 92 -5.43 -23.69 -2.94
CA PRO A 92 -4.15 -23.75 -3.64
C PRO A 92 -3.29 -22.54 -3.27
N PHE A 93 -1.97 -22.74 -3.20
CA PHE A 93 -1.03 -21.66 -2.94
C PHE A 93 -1.06 -20.65 -4.10
N VAL A 94 -1.63 -19.47 -3.84
CA VAL A 94 -1.66 -18.36 -4.81
C VAL A 94 -0.56 -17.37 -4.46
N THR A 95 0.37 -17.15 -5.40
CA THR A 95 1.42 -16.15 -5.24
C THR A 95 0.85 -14.73 -5.31
N SER A 96 1.57 -13.78 -4.72
CA SER A 96 1.16 -12.37 -4.70
C SER A 96 1.39 -11.62 -6.01
N GLY A 97 1.64 -12.31 -7.12
CA GLY A 97 2.14 -11.73 -8.37
C GLY A 97 1.27 -10.60 -8.90
N VAL A 98 -0.06 -10.75 -8.86
CA VAL A 98 -1.01 -9.71 -9.32
C VAL A 98 -0.83 -8.40 -8.56
N TYR A 99 -0.73 -8.48 -7.23
CA TYR A 99 -0.54 -7.28 -6.40
C TYR A 99 0.83 -6.65 -6.63
N VAL A 100 1.87 -7.45 -6.88
CA VAL A 100 3.22 -6.95 -7.20
C VAL A 100 3.17 -6.15 -8.50
N VAL A 101 2.64 -6.75 -9.57
CA VAL A 101 2.50 -6.09 -10.88
C VAL A 101 1.69 -4.80 -10.74
N LEU A 102 0.55 -4.84 -10.05
CA LEU A 102 -0.29 -3.67 -9.81
C LEU A 102 0.49 -2.54 -9.13
N THR A 103 1.22 -2.84 -8.06
CA THR A 103 2.03 -1.82 -7.36
C THR A 103 3.19 -1.30 -8.19
N SER A 104 3.81 -2.14 -9.02
CA SER A 104 4.88 -1.72 -9.92
C SER A 104 4.37 -0.75 -10.99
N VAL A 105 3.20 -1.03 -11.59
CA VAL A 105 2.60 -0.13 -12.58
C VAL A 105 2.24 1.21 -11.94
N ILE A 106 1.60 1.20 -10.77
CA ILE A 106 1.24 2.43 -10.07
C ILE A 106 2.48 3.25 -9.72
N ALA A 107 3.53 2.61 -9.19
CA ALA A 107 4.79 3.27 -8.89
C ALA A 107 5.41 3.91 -10.14
N LEU A 108 5.41 3.19 -11.27
CA LEU A 108 5.91 3.70 -12.54
C LEU A 108 5.12 4.93 -13.03
N LEU A 109 3.78 4.87 -12.97
CA LEU A 109 2.92 6.01 -13.31
C LEU A 109 3.17 7.21 -12.40
N THR A 110 3.33 6.98 -11.10
CA THR A 110 3.69 8.02 -10.13
C THR A 110 5.03 8.66 -10.48
N TYR A 111 6.06 7.87 -10.79
CA TYR A 111 7.37 8.40 -11.18
C TYR A 111 7.30 9.23 -12.46
N LEU A 112 6.55 8.78 -13.48
CA LEU A 112 6.34 9.55 -14.70
C LEU A 112 5.61 10.87 -14.42
N ALA A 113 4.56 10.85 -13.60
CA ALA A 113 3.83 12.07 -13.22
C ALA A 113 4.73 13.06 -12.47
N LEU A 114 5.54 12.58 -11.53
CA LEU A 114 6.51 13.40 -10.81
C LEU A 114 7.55 13.99 -11.77
N LEU A 115 8.09 13.20 -12.69
CA LEU A 115 9.06 13.65 -13.69
C LEU A 115 8.50 14.79 -14.54
N ILE A 116 7.27 14.64 -15.04
CA ILE A 116 6.58 15.68 -15.82
C ILE A 116 6.38 16.96 -14.99
N MET A 117 5.95 16.83 -13.73
CA MET A 117 5.75 18.00 -12.86
C MET A 117 7.05 18.72 -12.55
N VAL A 118 8.14 17.99 -12.32
CA VAL A 118 9.46 18.57 -12.08
C VAL A 118 9.94 19.32 -13.32
N PHE A 119 9.78 18.77 -14.53
CA PHE A 119 10.16 19.48 -15.75
C PHE A 119 9.32 20.74 -15.98
N ARG A 120 8.00 20.69 -15.74
CA ARG A 120 7.12 21.88 -15.86
C ARG A 120 7.46 22.98 -14.87
N LEU A 121 8.02 22.64 -13.72
CA LEU A 121 8.46 23.61 -12.74
C LEU A 121 9.76 24.32 -13.16
N GLY A 122 10.62 23.63 -13.92
CA GLY A 122 11.87 24.19 -14.43
C GLY A 122 11.70 25.19 -15.58
N GLU A 123 10.51 25.25 -16.20
CA GLU A 123 10.24 26.21 -17.26
C GLU A 123 9.97 27.61 -16.67
N PRO A 124 10.71 28.66 -17.09
CA PRO A 124 10.48 30.01 -16.62
C PRO A 124 9.09 30.48 -17.07
N LYS A 125 8.20 30.77 -16.11
CA LYS A 125 6.89 31.36 -16.39
C LYS A 125 7.08 32.77 -16.96
N ILE A 126 7.07 32.90 -18.29
CA ILE A 126 7.01 34.21 -18.96
C ILE A 126 5.65 34.81 -18.64
N LYS A 127 5.65 35.80 -17.75
CA LYS A 127 4.45 36.54 -17.35
C LYS A 127 4.05 37.45 -18.52
N SER A 128 2.91 37.19 -19.18
CA SER A 128 2.30 38.13 -20.13
C SER A 128 1.58 39.25 -19.41
#